data_AF-A0A525VWC1-F1
#
_entry.id   AF-A0A525VWC1-F1
#
_cell.length_a   1.000
_cell.length_b   1.000
_cell.length_c   1.000
_cell.angle_alpha   90.00
_cell.angle_beta   90.00
_cell.angle_gamma   90.00
#
_symmetry.space_group_name_H-M   'P 1'
#
loop_
_entity.id
_entity.type
_entity.pdbx_description
1 polymer ?
#
loop_
_entity_poly.entity_id
_entity_poly.type
_entity_poly.pdbx_seq_one_letter_code
_entity_poly.pdbx_strand_id
1 'polypeptide(L)'
;MNQEDVTHALEILGLTLPVTPEPLAQTRRALLHTWNPARYANLTNNPKKYMEAYKKAEEMTSLIEAAHALLTAVLIPDEGDVKRER
;
A
#
# COMPACT_ATOMS: atom_id res chain seq x y z
N MET A 1 11.27 -5.22 -13.59
CA MET A 1 10.70 -4.07 -12.86
C MET A 1 10.88 -2.86 -13.75
N ASN A 2 9.79 -2.26 -14.22
CA ASN A 2 9.82 -1.09 -15.08
C ASN A 2 9.69 0.20 -14.26
N GLN A 3 10.23 1.30 -14.77
CA GLN A 3 10.09 2.63 -14.16
C GLN A 3 8.62 3.09 -14.09
N GLU A 4 7.80 2.60 -15.02
CA GLU A 4 6.34 2.79 -15.02
C GLU A 4 5.70 2.16 -13.78
N ASP A 5 6.12 0.96 -13.36
CA ASP A 5 5.60 0.28 -12.17
C ASP A 5 5.92 1.06 -10.89
N VAL A 6 7.13 1.63 -10.82
CA VAL A 6 7.57 2.47 -9.69
C VAL A 6 6.76 3.77 -9.65
N THR A 7 6.58 4.40 -10.80
CA THR A 7 5.79 5.64 -10.92
C THR A 7 4.34 5.40 -10.51
N HIS A 8 3.75 4.30 -10.98
CA HIS A 8 2.39 3.93 -10.64
C HIS A 8 2.24 3.59 -9.14
N ALA A 9 3.22 2.90 -8.54
CA ALA A 9 3.22 2.63 -7.10
C ALA A 9 3.32 3.92 -6.27
N LEU A 10 4.11 4.90 -6.73
CA LEU A 10 4.18 6.22 -6.10
C LEU A 10 2.82 6.96 -6.19
N GLU A 11 2.14 6.89 -7.33
CA GLU A 11 0.79 7.47 -7.50
C GLU A 11 -0.24 6.82 -6.58
N ILE A 12 -0.26 5.48 -6.48
CA ILE A 12 -1.17 4.73 -5.59
C ILE A 12 -1.00 5.17 -4.14
N LEU A 13 0.25 5.38 -3.71
CA LEU A 13 0.55 5.84 -2.36
C LEU A 13 0.47 7.36 -2.21
N GLY A 14 0.30 8.12 -3.30
CA GLY A 14 0.32 9.59 -3.28
C GLY A 14 1.67 10.17 -2.83
N LEU A 15 2.76 9.47 -3.11
CA LEU A 15 4.12 9.85 -2.72
C LEU A 15 4.89 10.42 -3.92
N THR A 16 5.86 11.28 -3.65
CA THR A 16 6.80 11.83 -4.64
C THR A 16 8.24 11.59 -4.19
N LEU A 17 9.15 11.45 -5.14
CA LEU A 17 10.58 11.25 -4.82
C LEU A 17 11.21 12.54 -4.27
N PRO A 18 12.18 12.45 -3.32
CA PRO A 18 12.70 11.23 -2.72
C PRO A 18 11.77 10.67 -1.62
N VAL A 19 11.49 9.36 -1.69
CA VAL A 19 10.71 8.65 -0.67
C VAL A 19 11.66 7.98 0.32
N THR A 20 11.50 8.24 1.61
CA THR A 20 12.22 7.56 2.69
C THR A 20 11.37 6.43 3.31
N PRO A 21 11.98 5.46 4.02
CA PRO A 21 11.26 4.32 4.61
C PRO A 21 10.13 4.72 5.58
N GLU A 22 10.34 5.79 6.35
CA GLU A 22 9.38 6.30 7.33
C GLU A 22 8.08 6.82 6.69
N PRO A 23 8.09 7.80 5.76
CA PRO A 23 6.87 8.26 5.09
C PRO A 23 6.22 7.18 4.24
N LEU A 24 6.99 6.22 3.69
CA LEU A 24 6.43 5.06 3.00
C LEU A 24 5.58 4.21 3.95
N ALA A 25 6.12 3.86 5.12
CA ALA A 25 5.42 3.09 6.13
C ALA A 25 4.24 3.86 6.75
N GLN A 26 4.40 5.16 7.01
CA GLN A 26 3.35 6.02 7.55
C GLN A 26 2.16 6.13 6.59
N THR A 27 2.44 6.38 5.32
CA THR A 27 1.43 6.49 4.27
C THR A 27 0.69 5.17 4.07
N ARG A 28 1.40 4.03 4.05
CA ARG A 28 0.75 2.71 4.04
C ARG A 28 -0.23 2.55 5.20
N ARG A 29 0.19 2.85 6.43
CA ARG A 29 -0.68 2.73 7.62
C ARG A 29 -1.91 3.63 7.51
N ALA A 30 -1.75 4.88 7.06
CA ALA A 30 -2.86 5.81 6.89
C ALA A 30 -3.86 5.35 5.82
N LEU A 31 -3.36 4.86 4.68
CA LEU A 31 -4.19 4.36 3.58
C LEU A 31 -4.92 3.07 3.97
N LEU A 32 -4.26 2.11 4.60
CA LEU A 32 -4.92 0.89 5.09
C LEU A 32 -5.96 1.17 6.17
N HIS A 33 -5.72 2.18 7.01
CA HIS A 33 -6.72 2.63 7.98
C HIS A 33 -7.95 3.27 7.30
N THR A 34 -7.73 4.00 6.21
CA THR A 34 -8.79 4.61 5.40
C THR A 34 -9.63 3.56 4.69
N TRP A 35 -8.96 2.62 4.02
CA TRP A 35 -9.57 1.54 3.24
C TRP A 35 -9.92 0.30 4.07
N ASN A 36 -9.96 0.38 5.41
CA ASN A 36 -10.35 -0.76 6.22
C ASN A 36 -11.80 -1.16 5.88
N PRO A 37 -12.05 -2.37 5.34
CA PRO A 37 -13.38 -2.79 4.87
C PRO A 37 -14.45 -2.76 5.96
N ALA A 38 -14.07 -2.99 7.22
CA ALA A 38 -14.97 -2.96 8.36
C ALA A 38 -15.60 -1.56 8.57
N ARG A 39 -14.94 -0.49 8.13
CA ARG A 39 -15.48 0.88 8.23
C ARG A 39 -16.69 1.11 7.34
N TYR A 40 -16.83 0.34 6.26
CA TYR A 40 -17.94 0.47 5.33
C TYR A 40 -19.20 -0.24 5.82
N ALA A 41 -19.11 -1.11 6.84
CA ALA A 41 -20.25 -1.81 7.42
C ALA A 41 -21.29 -0.86 8.03
N ASN A 42 -20.87 0.29 8.54
CA ASN A 42 -21.76 1.26 9.18
C ASN A 42 -22.22 2.40 8.25
N LEU A 43 -21.83 2.40 6.97
CA LEU A 43 -22.13 3.50 6.04
C LEU A 43 -23.45 3.31 5.29
N THR A 44 -24.02 2.10 5.25
CA THR A 44 -25.26 1.85 4.53
C THR A 44 -26.02 0.65 5.06
N ASN A 45 -27.35 0.76 5.11
CA ASN A 45 -28.26 -0.35 5.40
C ASN A 45 -28.60 -1.18 4.15
N ASN A 46 -28.06 -0.82 2.98
CA ASN A 46 -28.28 -1.56 1.74
C ASN A 46 -27.14 -2.58 1.53
N PRO A 47 -27.43 -3.90 1.56
CA PRO A 47 -26.40 -4.93 1.49
C PRO A 47 -25.63 -4.92 0.16
N LYS A 48 -26.25 -4.52 -0.96
CA LYS A 48 -25.55 -4.43 -2.25
C LYS A 48 -24.50 -3.34 -2.24
N LYS A 49 -24.86 -2.14 -1.76
CA LYS A 49 -23.93 -1.01 -1.64
C LYS A 49 -22.82 -1.29 -0.64
N TYR A 50 -23.15 -1.98 0.46
CA TYR A 50 -22.15 -2.45 1.41
C TYR A 50 -21.13 -3.37 0.73
N MET A 51 -21.59 -4.40 0.01
CA MET A 51 -20.70 -5.34 -0.67
C MET A 51 -19.85 -4.68 -1.75
N GLU A 52 -20.39 -3.71 -2.50
CA GLU A 52 -19.63 -2.94 -3.49
C GLU A 52 -18.50 -2.13 -2.81
N ALA A 53 -18.83 -1.43 -1.72
CA ALA A 53 -17.84 -0.65 -0.96
C ALA A 53 -16.79 -1.55 -0.29
N TYR A 54 -17.21 -2.69 0.24
CA TYR A 54 -16.33 -3.70 0.84
C TYR A 54 -15.33 -4.25 -0.18
N LYS A 55 -15.80 -4.68 -1.36
CA LYS A 55 -14.92 -5.17 -2.43
C LYS A 55 -13.92 -4.11 -2.88
N LYS A 56 -14.39 -2.88 -3.09
CA LYS A 56 -13.51 -1.76 -3.44
C LYS A 56 -12.44 -1.53 -2.37
N ALA A 57 -12.81 -1.64 -1.11
CA ALA A 57 -11.87 -1.53 0.00
C ALA A 57 -10.80 -2.63 -0.04
N GLU A 58 -11.20 -3.90 -0.25
CA GLU A 58 -10.26 -5.02 -0.42
C GLU A 58 -9.30 -4.83 -1.60
N GLU A 59 -9.81 -4.42 -2.76
CA GLU A 59 -9.01 -4.12 -3.95
C GLU A 59 -7.97 -3.04 -3.66
N MET A 60 -8.40 -1.94 -3.04
CA MET A 60 -7.50 -0.84 -2.69
C MET A 60 -6.44 -1.27 -1.67
N THR A 61 -6.81 -2.04 -0.64
CA THR A 61 -5.82 -2.56 0.32
C THR A 61 -4.77 -3.44 -0.36
N SER A 62 -5.18 -4.29 -1.30
CA SER A 62 -4.26 -5.15 -2.07
C SER A 62 -3.30 -4.31 -2.92
N LEU A 63 -3.80 -3.27 -3.59
CA LEU A 63 -2.97 -2.34 -4.38
C LEU A 63 -1.96 -1.59 -3.51
N ILE A 64 -2.39 -1.10 -2.34
CA ILE A 64 -1.52 -0.38 -1.40
C ILE A 64 -0.38 -1.29 -0.91
N GLU A 65 -0.69 -2.55 -0.59
CA GLU A 65 0.32 -3.51 -0.14
C GLU A 65 1.30 -3.88 -1.25
N ALA A 66 0.81 -4.11 -2.47
CA ALA A 66 1.66 -4.38 -3.63
C ALA A 66 2.58 -3.18 -3.95
N ALA A 67 2.04 -1.96 -3.98
CA ALA A 67 2.81 -0.74 -4.21
C ALA A 67 3.88 -0.53 -3.14
N HIS A 68 3.53 -0.72 -1.86
CA HIS A 68 4.49 -0.62 -0.76
C HIS A 68 5.60 -1.67 -0.85
N ALA A 69 5.26 -2.93 -1.15
CA ALA A 69 6.24 -4.00 -1.30
C ALA A 69 7.21 -3.71 -2.47
N LEU A 70 6.69 -3.22 -3.59
CA LEU A 70 7.51 -2.82 -4.74
C LEU A 70 8.45 -1.67 -4.39
N LEU A 71 7.95 -0.60 -3.79
CA LEU A 71 8.78 0.55 -3.42
C LEU A 71 9.80 0.21 -2.33
N THR A 72 9.45 -0.68 -1.40
CA THR A 72 10.38 -1.19 -0.39
C THR A 72 11.54 -1.92 -1.07
N ALA A 73 11.25 -2.86 -1.99
CA ALA A 73 12.27 -3.63 -2.69
C ALA A 73 13.17 -2.76 -3.60
N VAL A 74 12.64 -1.66 -4.14
CA VAL A 74 13.38 -0.76 -5.05
C VAL A 74 14.17 0.31 -4.30
N LEU A 75 13.60 0.91 -3.26
CA LEU A 75 14.16 2.10 -2.58
C LEU A 75 14.97 1.75 -1.33
N ILE A 76 14.70 0.59 -0.73
CA ILE A 76 15.43 0.10 0.44
C ILE A 76 16.22 -1.11 -0.06
N PRO A 77 17.47 -0.91 -0.55
CA PRO A 77 18.34 -2.05 -0.75
C PRO A 77 18.45 -2.74 0.61
N ASP A 78 18.14 -4.03 0.61
CA ASP A 78 18.18 -4.89 1.78
C ASP A 78 19.56 -4.77 2.44
N GLU A 79 19.69 -4.06 3.56
CA GLU A 79 20.86 -4.18 4.44
C GLU A 79 20.82 -5.52 5.21
N GLY A 80 20.50 -6.61 4.52
CA GLY A 80 20.41 -7.97 5.08
C GLY A 80 21.39 -8.97 4.49
N ASP A 81 22.22 -8.58 3.52
CA ASP A 81 23.35 -9.39 3.03
C ASP A 81 24.69 -8.96 3.67
N VAL A 82 24.68 -8.65 4.98
CA VAL A 82 25.91 -8.58 5.76
C VAL A 82 26.17 -9.96 6.38
N LYS A 83 26.92 -10.76 5.61
CA LYS A 83 27.80 -11.88 6.03
C LYS A 83 27.32 -12.71 7.24
N ARG A 84 26.80 -13.91 6.97
CA ARG A 84 27.13 -15.08 7.80
C ARG A 84 28.25 -15.87 7.14
N GLU A 85 29.46 -15.34 7.32
CA GLU A 85 30.68 -16.15 7.26
C GLU A 85 31.04 -16.53 8.69
N ARG A 86 30.84 -17.81 9.03
CA ARG A 86 31.66 -18.60 9.96
C ARG A 86 31.24 -20.07 9.94
#